data_AF-A0A7W6C5L3-F1
#
_entry.id   AF-A0A7W6C5L3-F1
#
_cell.length_a   1.000
_cell.length_b   1.000
_cell.length_c   1.000
_cell.angle_alpha   90.00
_cell.angle_beta   90.00
_cell.angle_gamma   90.00
#
_symmetry.space_group_name_H-M   'P 1'
#
loop_
_entity.id
_entity.type
_entity.pdbx_description
1 polymer ?
#
loop_
_entity_poly.entity_id
_entity_poly.type
_entity_poly.pdbx_seq_one_letter_code
_entity_poly.pdbx_strand_id
1 'polypeptide(L)'
;MTSIDTATRKAGTIRRALNVLREATRATGKTQSRGVALALWDLRPWCSDDWLVSFWEAAGSDHEIGRSQGLHAAYNGIVRQIRTQGGTVK
;
A
#
# COMPACT_ATOMS: atom_id res chain seq x y z
N MET A 1 27.29 -5.61 -9.78
CA MET A 1 25.90 -5.69 -9.28
C MET A 1 24.99 -5.72 -10.49
N THR A 2 24.21 -6.80 -10.69
CA THR A 2 23.54 -7.05 -11.98
C THR A 2 22.14 -6.44 -12.04
N SER A 3 21.58 -6.28 -13.24
CA SER A 3 20.21 -5.78 -13.46
C SER A 3 19.14 -6.63 -12.74
N ILE A 4 19.38 -7.95 -12.65
CA ILE A 4 18.49 -8.94 -12.02
C ILE A 4 18.38 -8.70 -10.50
N ASP A 5 19.48 -8.34 -9.83
CA ASP A 5 19.49 -8.02 -8.39
C ASP A 5 18.65 -6.77 -8.07
N THR A 6 18.56 -5.85 -9.03
CA THR A 6 17.81 -4.60 -8.88
C THR A 6 16.32 -4.84 -9.02
N ALA A 7 15.90 -5.65 -10.00
CA ALA A 7 14.50 -6.05 -10.16
C ALA A 7 13.98 -6.84 -8.95
N THR A 8 14.79 -7.80 -8.45
CA THR A 8 14.44 -8.60 -7.27
C THR A 8 14.29 -7.73 -6.03
N ARG A 9 15.17 -6.75 -5.81
CA ARG A 9 15.04 -5.79 -4.70
C ARG A 9 13.77 -4.95 -4.81
N LYS A 10 13.46 -4.41 -5.99
CA LYS A 10 12.22 -3.64 -6.24
C LYS A 10 10.97 -4.46 -5.92
N ALA A 11 10.89 -5.69 -6.44
CA ALA A 11 9.77 -6.59 -6.14
C ALA A 11 9.68 -6.91 -4.64
N GLY A 12 10.81 -7.09 -3.97
CA GLY A 12 10.90 -7.27 -2.52
C GLY A 12 10.32 -6.09 -1.73
N THR A 13 10.66 -4.85 -2.12
CA THR A 13 10.13 -3.62 -1.51
C THR A 13 8.63 -3.51 -1.71
N ILE A 14 8.12 -3.69 -2.94
CA ILE A 14 6.69 -3.63 -3.23
C ILE A 14 5.92 -4.64 -2.38
N ARG A 15 6.41 -5.89 -2.30
CA ARG A 15 5.77 -6.95 -1.50
C ARG A 15 5.71 -6.59 -0.01
N ARG A 16 6.80 -6.06 0.54
CA ARG A 16 6.85 -5.64 1.96
C ARG A 16 5.90 -4.48 2.24
N ALA A 17 5.87 -3.48 1.37
CA ALA A 17 4.94 -2.37 1.47
C ALA A 17 3.47 -2.85 1.44
N LEU A 18 3.13 -3.74 0.49
CA LEU A 18 1.78 -4.32 0.41
C LEU A 18 1.40 -5.14 1.65
N ASN A 19 2.35 -5.85 2.27
CA ASN A 19 2.09 -6.56 3.53
C ASN A 19 1.77 -5.61 4.68
N VAL A 20 2.51 -4.51 4.82
CA VAL A 20 2.23 -3.47 5.82
C VAL A 20 0.84 -2.87 5.62
N LEU A 21 0.46 -2.54 4.38
CA LEU A 21 -0.88 -2.03 4.08
C LEU A 21 -1.97 -3.07 4.37
N ARG A 22 -1.73 -4.33 4.04
CA ARG A 22 -2.67 -5.44 4.32
C ARG A 22 -2.87 -5.61 5.82
N GLU A 23 -1.81 -5.56 6.62
CA GLU A 23 -1.92 -5.59 8.09
C GLU A 23 -2.74 -4.40 8.61
N ALA A 24 -2.50 -3.20 8.08
CA ALA A 24 -3.28 -2.01 8.44
C ALA A 24 -4.77 -2.16 8.11
N THR A 25 -5.15 -2.84 7.01
CA THR A 25 -6.58 -3.10 6.71
C THR A 25 -7.29 -4.00 7.73
N ARG A 26 -6.55 -4.78 8.52
CA ARG A 26 -7.10 -5.74 9.50
C ARG A 26 -7.15 -5.19 10.92
N ALA A 27 -6.56 -4.03 11.17
CA ALA A 27 -6.54 -3.44 12.49
C ALA A 27 -7.90 -2.85 12.84
N THR A 28 -8.26 -2.91 14.13
CA THR A 28 -9.54 -2.38 14.65
C THR A 28 -9.51 -0.87 14.90
N GLY A 29 -8.33 -0.24 14.93
CA GLY A 29 -8.14 1.18 15.22
C GLY A 29 -7.57 1.99 14.06
N LYS A 30 -7.16 3.23 14.36
CA LYS A 30 -6.38 4.06 13.42
C LYS A 30 -5.05 3.39 13.12
N THR A 31 -4.64 3.46 11.85
CA THR A 31 -3.41 2.83 11.35
C THR A 31 -2.48 3.82 10.67
N GLN A 32 -2.78 5.13 10.72
CA GLN A 32 -1.84 6.19 10.38
C GLN A 32 -0.60 6.13 11.27
N SER A 33 0.40 5.42 10.78
CA SER A 33 1.66 5.16 11.46
C SER A 33 2.81 5.46 10.50
N ARG A 34 4.01 5.63 11.05
CA ARG A 34 5.23 5.80 10.24
C ARG A 34 5.45 4.63 9.28
N GLY A 35 5.12 3.40 9.70
CA GLY A 35 5.23 2.21 8.85
C GLY A 35 4.32 2.28 7.64
N VAL A 36 3.06 2.70 7.82
CA VAL A 36 2.12 2.93 6.71
C VAL A 36 2.58 4.06 5.80
N ALA A 37 3.06 5.18 6.36
CA ALA A 37 3.56 6.30 5.57
C ALA A 37 4.74 5.90 4.67
N LEU A 38 5.71 5.15 5.20
CA LEU A 38 6.85 4.64 4.43
C LEU A 38 6.41 3.62 3.38
N ALA A 39 5.49 2.71 3.72
CA ALA A 39 4.95 1.76 2.75
C ALA A 39 4.24 2.47 1.58
N LEU A 40 3.45 3.51 1.85
CA LEU A 40 2.82 4.32 0.80
C LEU A 40 3.86 5.05 -0.05
N TRP A 41 4.90 5.62 0.59
CA TRP A 41 5.99 6.30 -0.11
C TRP A 41 6.71 5.37 -1.09
N ASP A 42 7.02 4.15 -0.66
CA ASP A 42 7.68 3.13 -1.49
C ASP A 42 6.85 2.71 -2.72
N LEU A 43 5.53 2.90 -2.67
CA LEU A 43 4.60 2.54 -3.73
C LEU A 43 4.31 3.68 -4.72
N ARG A 44 4.73 4.92 -4.44
CA ARG A 44 4.53 6.09 -5.32
C ARG A 44 4.95 5.88 -6.78
N PRO A 45 6.07 5.16 -7.09
CA PRO A 45 6.44 4.93 -8.48
C PRO A 45 5.51 3.99 -9.25
N TRP A 46 4.60 3.28 -8.56
CA TRP A 46 3.83 2.15 -9.10
C TRP A 46 2.31 2.33 -9.00
N CYS A 47 1.85 3.41 -8.35
CA CYS A 47 0.45 3.66 -8.04
C CYS A 47 0.15 5.16 -8.11
N SER A 48 -1.09 5.56 -8.43
CA SER A 48 -1.44 6.98 -8.43
C SER A 48 -1.47 7.51 -7.00
N ASP A 49 -1.10 8.79 -6.86
CA ASP A 49 -1.16 9.47 -5.56
C ASP A 49 -2.59 9.46 -4.99
N ASP A 50 -3.65 9.46 -5.82
CA ASP A 50 -5.05 9.40 -5.36
C ASP A 50 -5.34 8.18 -4.49
N TRP A 51 -4.86 7.01 -4.89
CA TRP A 51 -5.05 5.78 -4.11
C TRP A 51 -4.24 5.77 -2.82
N LEU A 52 -3.03 6.31 -2.88
CA LEU A 52 -2.14 6.40 -1.71
C LEU A 52 -2.68 7.39 -0.66
N VAL A 53 -3.17 8.55 -1.11
CA VAL A 53 -3.84 9.56 -0.28
C VAL A 53 -5.14 8.97 0.29
N SER A 54 -5.97 8.33 -0.54
CA SER A 54 -7.21 7.70 -0.06
C SER A 54 -6.95 6.66 1.04
N PHE A 55 -5.88 5.87 0.91
CA PHE A 55 -5.48 4.92 1.96
C PHE A 55 -5.07 5.67 3.24
N TRP A 56 -4.24 6.70 3.11
CA TRP A 56 -3.75 7.49 4.25
C TRP A 56 -4.90 8.16 5.02
N GLU A 57 -5.84 8.79 4.32
CA GLU A 57 -7.01 9.43 4.92
C GLU A 57 -7.91 8.40 5.63
N ALA A 58 -8.19 7.27 4.97
CA ALA A 58 -8.96 6.20 5.59
C ALA A 58 -8.30 5.67 6.86
N ALA A 59 -6.97 5.47 6.85
CA ALA A 59 -6.20 4.99 7.99
C ALA A 59 -6.28 5.93 9.22
N GLY A 60 -6.54 7.23 9.01
CA GLY A 60 -6.65 8.25 10.06
C GLY A 60 -8.07 8.49 10.57
N SER A 61 -9.07 7.98 9.85
CA SER A 61 -10.48 8.24 10.14
C SER A 61 -10.91 7.68 11.49
N ASP A 62 -11.67 8.47 12.25
CA ASP A 62 -12.30 8.05 13.51
C ASP A 62 -13.51 7.12 13.31
N HIS A 63 -14.14 7.17 12.13
CA HIS A 63 -15.32 6.36 11.83
C HIS A 63 -14.92 4.92 11.49
N GLU A 64 -15.17 3.97 12.38
CA GLU A 64 -14.72 2.58 12.23
C GLU A 64 -15.20 1.91 10.93
N ILE A 65 -16.50 1.98 10.63
CA ILE A 65 -17.08 1.37 9.43
C ILE A 65 -16.48 2.02 8.17
N GLY A 66 -16.47 3.36 8.12
CA GLY A 66 -15.94 4.12 7.00
C GLY A 66 -14.43 3.91 6.81
N ARG A 67 -13.67 3.80 7.91
CA ARG A 67 -12.24 3.48 7.91
C ARG A 67 -11.99 2.11 7.30
N SER A 68 -12.68 1.08 7.78
CA SER A 68 -12.52 -0.29 7.27
C SER A 68 -12.85 -0.38 5.78
N GLN A 69 -13.99 0.18 5.37
CA GLN A 69 -14.39 0.21 3.96
C GLN A 69 -13.41 1.00 3.09
N GLY A 70 -12.98 2.18 3.54
CA GLY A 70 -12.02 3.03 2.84
C GLY A 70 -10.65 2.39 2.69
N LEU A 71 -10.14 1.76 3.76
CA LEU A 71 -8.87 1.02 3.74
C LEU A 71 -8.91 -0.13 2.74
N HIS A 72 -9.98 -0.92 2.73
CA HIS A 72 -10.14 -2.02 1.79
C HIS A 72 -10.29 -1.54 0.34
N ALA A 73 -11.08 -0.51 0.09
CA ALA A 73 -11.26 0.06 -1.25
C ALA A 73 -9.93 0.61 -1.80
N ALA A 74 -9.22 1.42 -1.01
CA ALA A 74 -7.94 1.99 -1.41
C ALA A 74 -6.88 0.90 -1.62
N TYR A 75 -6.77 -0.06 -0.70
CA TYR A 75 -5.84 -1.19 -0.83
C TYR A 75 -6.08 -1.99 -2.12
N ASN A 76 -7.34 -2.28 -2.45
CA ASN A 76 -7.67 -3.01 -3.68
C ASN A 76 -7.31 -2.20 -4.93
N GLY A 77 -7.51 -0.88 -4.91
CA GLY A 77 -7.06 0.02 -5.98
C GLY A 77 -5.54 -0.02 -6.18
N ILE A 78 -4.78 0.08 -5.09
CA ILE A 78 -3.31 -0.01 -5.08
C ILE A 78 -2.84 -1.35 -5.67
N VAL A 79 -3.36 -2.47 -5.15
CA VAL A 79 -2.99 -3.82 -5.62
C VAL A 79 -3.32 -4.00 -7.10
N ARG A 80 -4.49 -3.52 -7.55
CA ARG A 80 -4.88 -3.59 -8.95
C ARG A 80 -3.88 -2.83 -9.82
N GLN A 81 -3.56 -1.58 -9.48
CA GLN A 81 -2.68 -0.74 -10.30
C GLN A 81 -1.25 -1.27 -10.37
N ILE A 82 -0.69 -1.72 -9.25
CA ILE A 82 0.65 -2.33 -9.21
C ILE A 82 0.73 -3.55 -10.13
N ARG A 83 -0.31 -4.39 -10.14
CA ARG A 83 -0.38 -5.55 -11.03
C ARG A 83 -0.43 -5.14 -12.51
N THR A 84 -1.17 -4.09 -12.86
CA THR A 84 -1.23 -3.59 -14.24
C THR A 84 0.09 -2.98 -14.70
N GLN A 85 0.87 -2.38 -13.80
CA GLN A 85 2.16 -1.76 -14.12
C GLN A 85 3.34 -2.75 -14.11
N GLY A 86 3.09 -4.05 -13.97
CA GLY A 86 4.15 -5.07 -13.95
C GLY A 86 4.94 -5.15 -12.64
N GLY A 87 4.46 -4.50 -11.57
CA GLY A 87 4.96 -4.73 -10.23
C GLY A 87 4.71 -6.20 -9.87
N THR A 88 5.78 -6.96 -9.70
CA THR A 88 5.72 -8.43 -9.59
C THR A 88 5.12 -8.82 -8.24
N VAL A 89 3.80 -8.92 -8.17
CA VAL A 89 3.09 -9.58 -7.08
C VAL A 89 2.92 -11.04 -7.47
N LYS A 90 4.02 -11.80 -7.45
CA LYS A 90 3.98 -13.27 -7.45
C LYS A 90 4.12 -13.78 -6.03
#